data_AF-D8F246-F1
#
_entry.id   AF-D8F246-F1
#
_cell.length_a   1.000
_cell.length_b   1.000
_cell.length_c   1.000
_cell.angle_alpha   90.00
_cell.angle_beta   90.00
_cell.angle_gamma   90.00
#
_symmetry.space_group_name_H-M   'P 1'
#
loop_
_entity.id
_entity.type
_entity.pdbx_description
1 polymer ?
#
loop_
_entity_poly.entity_id
_entity_poly.type
_entity_poly.pdbx_seq_one_letter_code
_entity_poly.pdbx_strand_id
1 'polypeptide(L)'
;MVDFLRGKEEKSMNDGTFSRVEKSSETMYGPRGILACGYSKEEQTVLRSVLEEIQMKDIPVKFPADNDASKTLKAILEETETGQSDFSSLRRAVIMSGLTQEELHNLIASHGKSSLPQPLWASLTPISESWALKDLLETLAREHAAMKRRGDKFR
;
A
#
# COMPACT_ATOMS: atom_id res chain seq x y z
N MET A 1 38.29 -27.66 25.89
CA MET A 1 37.38 -28.37 26.80
C MET A 1 37.06 -27.40 27.93
N VAL A 2 35.77 -27.24 28.25
CA VAL A 2 35.13 -26.39 29.30
C VAL A 2 35.21 -24.87 29.11
N ASP A 3 34.17 -24.01 29.18
CA ASP A 3 32.73 -24.03 29.49
C ASP A 3 32.12 -22.74 28.84
N PHE A 4 31.06 -22.72 28.03
CA PHE A 4 29.61 -22.82 28.31
C PHE A 4 29.04 -21.92 29.45
N LEU A 5 28.35 -20.84 29.03
CA LEU A 5 27.27 -20.05 29.66
C LEU A 5 27.49 -19.24 30.96
N ARG A 6 27.37 -17.91 30.84
CA ARG A 6 26.53 -17.00 31.66
C ARG A 6 26.62 -15.58 31.07
N GLY A 7 25.57 -14.80 30.86
CA GLY A 7 24.18 -14.92 31.23
C GLY A 7 23.36 -13.90 30.43
N LYS A 8 22.05 -14.09 30.50
CA LYS A 8 21.00 -13.26 29.91
C LYS A 8 21.06 -11.81 30.41
N GLU A 9 20.79 -10.87 29.51
CA GLU A 9 19.96 -9.70 29.83
C GLU A 9 18.91 -9.54 28.72
N GLU A 10 17.70 -9.98 29.04
CA GLU A 10 16.48 -9.39 28.48
C GLU A 10 16.37 -7.97 29.01
N LYS A 11 16.28 -7.00 28.10
CA LYS A 11 15.48 -5.79 28.34
C LYS A 11 14.63 -5.51 27.11
N SER A 12 13.35 -5.88 27.25
CA SER A 12 12.25 -5.25 26.54
C SER A 12 12.00 -3.89 27.19
N MET A 13 12.02 -2.81 26.40
CA MET A 13 11.07 -1.71 26.61
C MET A 13 10.93 -0.86 25.34
N ASN A 14 9.67 -0.77 24.95
CA ASN A 14 9.03 -0.04 23.87
C ASN A 14 9.26 1.48 23.97
N ASP A 15 9.78 2.11 22.91
CA ASP A 15 9.52 3.51 22.64
C ASP A 15 9.22 3.67 21.15
N GLY A 16 7.99 4.11 20.87
CA GLY A 16 7.42 4.25 19.54
C GLY A 16 8.15 5.34 18.76
N THR A 17 9.33 4.99 18.26
CA THR A 17 10.10 5.85 17.37
C THR A 17 9.38 5.83 16.04
N PHE A 18 8.80 6.96 15.64
CA PHE A 18 8.45 7.20 14.26
C PHE A 18 9.74 7.13 13.45
N SER A 19 10.06 5.94 12.95
CA SER A 19 11.19 5.73 12.06
C SER A 19 10.83 6.36 10.73
N ARG A 20 11.59 7.40 10.36
CA ARG A 20 11.64 7.89 8.99
C ARG A 20 11.98 6.68 8.14
N VAL A 21 11.07 6.32 7.23
CA VAL A 21 11.27 5.28 6.24
C VAL A 21 12.52 5.67 5.44
N GLU A 22 13.65 5.05 5.75
CA GLU A 22 14.87 5.19 4.95
C GLU A 22 14.63 4.50 3.61
N LYS A 23 15.40 4.84 2.57
CA LYS A 23 15.43 4.02 1.35
C LYS A 23 16.15 2.71 1.67
N SER A 24 15.46 1.85 2.41
CA SER A 24 15.93 0.55 2.83
C SER A 24 15.33 -0.52 1.95
N SER A 25 16.05 -1.64 1.81
CA SER A 25 15.54 -2.86 1.21
C SER A 25 14.63 -3.65 2.17
N GLU A 26 14.23 -3.06 3.30
CA GLU A 26 13.30 -3.69 4.24
C GLU A 26 11.94 -3.88 3.55
N THR A 27 11.47 -5.12 3.58
CA THR A 27 10.19 -5.51 2.98
C THR A 27 9.06 -5.21 3.96
N MET A 28 8.06 -4.46 3.50
CA MET A 28 6.83 -4.20 4.26
C MET A 28 6.00 -5.47 4.43
N TYR A 29 5.05 -5.44 5.36
CA TYR A 29 4.18 -6.57 5.65
C TYR A 29 3.31 -6.99 4.44
N GLY A 30 3.04 -8.30 4.36
CA GLY A 30 2.03 -8.87 3.48
C GLY A 30 2.55 -9.60 2.24
N PRO A 31 1.66 -10.29 1.50
CA PRO A 31 2.01 -10.89 0.21
C PRO A 31 2.39 -9.81 -0.79
N ARG A 32 3.39 -10.06 -1.64
CA ARG A 32 3.86 -9.06 -2.60
C ARG A 32 2.78 -8.74 -3.64
N GLY A 33 2.32 -7.49 -3.69
CA GLY A 33 1.31 -7.04 -4.64
C GLY A 33 0.79 -5.63 -4.40
N ILE A 34 0.04 -5.12 -5.38
CA ILE A 34 -0.57 -3.79 -5.38
C ILE A 34 -2.07 -3.93 -5.65
N LEU A 35 -2.89 -3.23 -4.85
CA LEU A 35 -4.31 -2.98 -5.15
C LEU A 35 -4.47 -1.53 -5.60
N ALA A 36 -4.90 -1.32 -6.84
CA ALA A 36 -5.15 0.00 -7.41
C ALA A 36 -6.66 0.20 -7.63
N CYS A 37 -7.29 0.96 -6.73
CA CYS A 37 -8.75 1.13 -6.69
C CYS A 37 -9.19 2.36 -7.49
N GLY A 38 -10.33 2.29 -8.19
CA GLY A 38 -10.96 3.44 -8.83
C GLY A 38 -10.20 3.99 -10.06
N TYR A 39 -9.50 3.12 -10.79
CA TYR A 39 -8.79 3.42 -12.04
C TYR A 39 -9.63 2.99 -13.25
N SER A 40 -9.82 3.88 -14.24
CA SER A 40 -10.41 3.52 -15.55
C SER A 40 -9.47 2.62 -16.34
N LYS A 41 -9.95 1.92 -17.37
CA LYS A 41 -9.12 1.02 -18.19
C LYS A 41 -7.88 1.71 -18.79
N GLU A 42 -8.04 2.96 -19.21
CA GLU A 42 -6.96 3.79 -19.74
C GLU A 42 -5.93 4.08 -18.64
N GLU A 43 -6.38 4.44 -17.45
CA GLU A 43 -5.51 4.72 -16.31
C GLU A 43 -4.83 3.46 -15.75
N GLN A 44 -5.49 2.29 -15.82
CA GLN A 44 -4.89 0.99 -15.51
C GLN A 44 -3.69 0.73 -16.42
N THR A 45 -3.83 1.06 -17.71
CA THR A 45 -2.74 0.93 -18.70
C THR A 45 -1.59 1.87 -18.36
N VAL A 46 -1.88 3.14 -18.06
CA VAL A 46 -0.86 4.11 -17.65
C VAL A 46 -0.15 3.68 -16.37
N LEU A 47 -0.88 3.17 -15.36
CA LEU A 47 -0.27 2.69 -14.12
C LEU A 47 0.67 1.49 -14.36
N ARG A 48 0.29 0.57 -15.26
CA ARG A 48 1.18 -0.54 -15.65
C ARG A 48 2.45 -0.02 -16.32
N SER A 49 2.36 0.97 -17.21
CA SER A 49 3.55 1.61 -17.80
C SER A 49 4.43 2.30 -16.75
N VAL A 50 3.84 2.99 -15.77
CA VAL A 50 4.60 3.58 -14.64
C VAL A 50 5.37 2.50 -13.87
N LEU A 51 4.77 1.34 -13.63
CA LEU A 51 5.42 0.21 -12.95
C LEU A 51 6.52 -0.41 -13.80
N GLU A 52 6.35 -0.51 -15.11
CA GLU A 52 7.38 -0.97 -16.04
C GLU A 52 8.60 -0.05 -16.03
N GLU A 53 8.40 1.26 -16.10
CA GLU A 53 9.47 2.27 -16.08
C GLU A 53 10.36 2.20 -14.83
N ILE A 54 9.77 1.84 -13.69
CA ILE A 54 10.48 1.69 -12.41
C ILE A 54 10.91 0.25 -12.13
N GLN A 55 10.89 -0.63 -13.14
CA GLN A 55 11.31 -2.04 -13.05
C GLN A 55 10.49 -2.90 -12.07
N MET A 56 9.22 -2.56 -11.88
CA MET A 56 8.25 -3.24 -11.00
C MET A 56 7.16 -4.00 -11.77
N LYS A 57 7.41 -4.33 -13.05
CA LYS A 57 6.45 -5.01 -13.93
C LYS A 57 6.02 -6.42 -13.45
N ASP A 58 6.87 -7.08 -12.67
CA ASP A 58 6.63 -8.44 -12.18
C ASP A 58 5.83 -8.45 -10.87
N ILE A 59 5.50 -7.28 -10.32
CA ILE A 59 4.66 -7.17 -9.13
C ILE A 59 3.20 -7.37 -9.53
N PRO A 60 2.47 -8.28 -8.88
CA PRO A 60 1.04 -8.43 -9.13
C PRO A 60 0.28 -7.12 -8.86
N VAL A 61 -0.50 -6.65 -9.83
CA VAL A 61 -1.37 -5.48 -9.72
C VAL A 61 -2.81 -5.90 -9.98
N LYS A 62 -3.64 -5.68 -8.98
CA LYS A 62 -5.08 -5.91 -9.05
C LYS A 62 -5.82 -4.60 -9.06
N PHE A 63 -6.91 -4.58 -9.82
CA PHE A 63 -7.82 -3.44 -9.92
C PHE A 63 -9.19 -3.87 -9.38
N PRO A 64 -9.44 -3.71 -8.07
CA PRO A 64 -10.70 -4.16 -7.48
C PRO A 64 -11.90 -3.43 -8.11
N ALA A 65 -12.98 -4.17 -8.32
CA ALA A 65 -14.27 -3.65 -8.76
C ALA A 65 -15.23 -3.47 -7.58
N ASP A 66 -16.42 -2.91 -7.84
CA ASP A 66 -17.41 -2.64 -6.79
C ASP A 66 -17.87 -3.90 -6.04
N ASN A 67 -17.84 -5.08 -6.69
CA ASN A 67 -18.15 -6.36 -6.04
C ASN A 67 -17.07 -6.81 -5.03
N ASP A 68 -15.84 -6.32 -5.16
CA ASP A 68 -14.74 -6.60 -4.23
C ASP A 68 -14.81 -5.75 -2.96
N ALA A 69 -15.67 -4.72 -2.92
CA ALA A 69 -15.78 -3.78 -1.80
C ALA A 69 -15.99 -4.46 -0.43
N SER A 70 -16.67 -5.60 -0.43
CA SER A 70 -16.97 -6.39 0.78
C SER A 70 -15.93 -7.47 1.09
N LYS A 71 -15.02 -7.78 0.16
CA LYS A 71 -13.93 -8.74 0.37
C LYS A 71 -12.85 -8.13 1.24
N THR A 72 -12.13 -9.00 1.95
CA THR A 72 -10.96 -8.57 2.71
C THR A 72 -9.78 -8.25 1.80
N LEU A 73 -8.89 -7.37 2.24
CA LEU A 73 -7.68 -7.04 1.47
C LEU A 73 -6.83 -8.26 1.16
N LYS A 74 -6.68 -9.16 2.15
CA LYS A 74 -5.96 -10.42 1.98
C LYS A 74 -6.58 -11.29 0.88
N ALA A 75 -7.90 -11.48 0.91
CA ALA A 75 -8.59 -12.30 -0.09
C ALA A 75 -8.37 -11.74 -1.50
N ILE A 76 -8.51 -10.44 -1.68
CA ILE A 76 -8.25 -9.79 -2.98
C ILE A 76 -6.79 -9.99 -3.40
N LEU A 77 -5.83 -9.81 -2.50
CA LEU A 77 -4.40 -9.98 -2.81
C LEU A 77 -4.04 -11.42 -3.21
N GLU A 78 -4.73 -12.43 -2.68
CA GLU A 78 -4.49 -13.85 -2.96
C GLU A 78 -5.20 -14.34 -4.24
N GLU A 79 -6.18 -13.59 -4.77
CA GLU A 79 -6.85 -13.94 -6.01
C GLU A 79 -5.90 -13.95 -7.22
N THR A 80 -6.23 -14.74 -8.24
CA THR A 80 -5.50 -14.68 -9.52
C THR A 80 -5.91 -13.41 -10.27
N GLU A 81 -4.96 -12.73 -10.91
CA GLU A 81 -5.28 -11.57 -11.74
C GLU A 81 -6.19 -11.95 -12.90
N THR A 82 -7.30 -11.23 -13.05
CA THR A 82 -8.27 -11.43 -14.13
C THR A 82 -8.08 -10.44 -15.30
N GLY A 83 -7.00 -9.65 -15.28
CA GLY A 83 -6.67 -8.68 -16.33
C GLY A 83 -7.13 -7.26 -16.00
N GLN A 84 -7.77 -6.58 -16.95
CA GLN A 84 -8.34 -5.25 -16.72
C GLN A 84 -9.70 -5.36 -16.04
N SER A 85 -9.94 -4.50 -15.06
CA SER A 85 -11.27 -4.36 -14.45
C SER A 85 -12.11 -3.36 -15.24
N ASP A 86 -13.42 -3.56 -15.25
CA ASP A 86 -14.39 -2.54 -15.64
C ASP A 86 -14.35 -1.34 -14.66
N PHE A 87 -15.07 -0.28 -15.04
CA PHE A 87 -15.23 0.91 -14.21
C PHE A 87 -15.73 0.54 -12.81
N SER A 88 -15.18 1.20 -11.81
CA SER A 88 -15.48 0.99 -10.40
C SER A 88 -15.77 2.32 -9.73
N SER A 89 -16.84 2.37 -8.93
CA SER A 89 -17.19 3.54 -8.11
C SER A 89 -16.32 3.69 -6.85
N LEU A 90 -15.50 2.68 -6.54
CA LEU A 90 -14.53 2.73 -5.44
C LEU A 90 -13.66 4.00 -5.48
N ARG A 91 -13.37 4.50 -4.27
CA ARG A 91 -12.49 5.65 -4.09
C ARG A 91 -11.08 5.33 -4.60
N ARG A 92 -10.47 6.32 -5.24
CA ARG A 92 -9.09 6.20 -5.74
C ARG A 92 -8.08 5.99 -4.62
N ALA A 93 -7.43 4.83 -4.64
CA ALA A 93 -6.37 4.48 -3.70
C ALA A 93 -5.38 3.51 -4.32
N VAL A 94 -4.16 3.49 -3.79
CA VAL A 94 -3.13 2.49 -4.06
C VAL A 94 -2.68 1.89 -2.73
N ILE A 95 -2.93 0.59 -2.57
CA ILE A 95 -2.58 -0.17 -1.37
C ILE A 95 -1.44 -1.11 -1.74
N MET A 96 -0.33 -1.01 -1.02
CA MET A 96 0.91 -1.72 -1.29
C MET A 96 1.16 -2.79 -0.24
N SER A 97 1.47 -4.00 -0.67
CA SER A 97 1.69 -5.16 0.20
C SER A 97 3.00 -5.86 -0.19
N GLY A 98 3.84 -6.21 0.79
CA GLY A 98 5.09 -6.94 0.54
C GLY A 98 6.10 -6.23 -0.38
N LEU A 99 6.00 -4.91 -0.54
CA LEU A 99 6.97 -4.09 -1.25
C LEU A 99 8.07 -3.59 -0.32
N THR A 100 9.24 -3.27 -0.84
CA THR A 100 10.26 -2.58 -0.06
C THR A 100 9.89 -1.11 0.14
N GLN A 101 10.50 -0.49 1.15
CA GLN A 101 10.39 0.96 1.38
C GLN A 101 10.90 1.77 0.18
N GLU A 102 11.97 1.30 -0.47
CA GLU A 102 12.49 1.92 -1.70
C GLU A 102 11.48 1.83 -2.85
N GLU A 103 10.87 0.67 -3.09
CA GLU A 103 9.87 0.47 -4.14
C GLU A 103 8.63 1.36 -3.92
N LEU A 104 8.15 1.44 -2.67
CA LEU A 104 7.10 2.36 -2.24
C LEU A 104 7.43 3.80 -2.66
N HIS A 105 8.63 4.29 -2.29
CA HIS A 105 9.05 5.66 -2.60
C HIS A 105 9.19 5.90 -4.10
N ASN A 106 9.73 4.94 -4.84
CA ASN A 106 9.90 5.05 -6.29
C ASN A 106 8.53 5.09 -7.00
N LEU A 107 7.58 4.26 -6.57
CA LEU A 107 6.22 4.25 -7.10
C LEU A 107 5.50 5.58 -6.82
N ILE A 108 5.55 6.10 -5.58
CA ILE A 108 4.93 7.40 -5.25
C ILE A 108 5.54 8.51 -6.10
N ALA A 109 6.88 8.54 -6.24
CA ALA A 109 7.58 9.58 -6.99
C ALA A 109 7.31 9.51 -8.50
N SER A 110 7.23 8.31 -9.08
CA SER A 110 6.95 8.11 -10.50
C SER A 110 5.47 8.39 -10.82
N HIS A 111 4.56 7.91 -9.97
CA HIS A 111 3.13 8.21 -10.08
C HIS A 111 2.87 9.72 -10.10
N GLY A 112 3.52 10.49 -9.21
CA GLY A 112 3.39 11.95 -9.15
C GLY A 112 3.91 12.70 -10.39
N LYS A 113 4.67 12.05 -11.27
CA LYS A 113 5.12 12.60 -12.57
C LYS A 113 4.23 12.19 -13.73
N SER A 114 3.32 11.24 -13.52
CA SER A 114 2.37 10.76 -14.52
C SER A 114 1.17 11.72 -14.68
N SER A 115 0.31 11.44 -15.66
CA SER A 115 -0.97 12.12 -15.83
C SER A 115 -2.08 11.62 -14.88
N LEU A 116 -1.77 10.64 -14.02
CA LEU A 116 -2.76 10.02 -13.15
C LEU A 116 -3.19 10.94 -12.01
N PRO A 117 -4.50 11.02 -11.71
CA PRO A 117 -5.00 11.65 -10.50
C PRO A 117 -4.36 11.08 -9.23
N GLN A 118 -4.07 11.96 -8.26
CA GLN A 118 -3.45 11.60 -6.99
C GLN A 118 -4.33 10.63 -6.17
N PRO A 119 -3.84 9.42 -5.85
CA PRO A 119 -4.57 8.46 -5.05
C PRO A 119 -4.36 8.70 -3.54
N LEU A 120 -5.20 8.05 -2.74
CA LEU A 120 -4.85 7.77 -1.34
C LEU A 120 -3.81 6.64 -1.31
N TRP A 121 -2.78 6.78 -0.49
CA TRP A 121 -1.72 5.79 -0.36
C TRP A 121 -1.85 5.03 0.96
N ALA A 122 -1.65 3.72 0.93
CA ALA A 122 -1.59 2.89 2.12
C ALA A 122 -0.62 1.72 1.93
N SER A 123 -0.04 1.24 3.03
CA SER A 123 0.62 -0.06 3.10
C SER A 123 -0.25 -1.06 3.83
N LEU A 124 -0.18 -2.33 3.45
CA LEU A 124 -0.84 -3.42 4.16
C LEU A 124 -0.18 -3.58 5.53
N THR A 125 -1.01 -3.82 6.55
CA THR A 125 -0.55 -4.10 7.92
C THR A 125 -1.25 -5.35 8.44
N PRO A 126 -0.72 -6.00 9.49
CA PRO A 126 -1.41 -7.12 10.13
C PRO A 126 -2.82 -6.79 10.61
N ILE A 127 -3.09 -5.51 10.89
CA ILE A 127 -4.42 -5.06 11.33
C ILE A 127 -5.35 -4.89 10.13
N SER A 128 -4.88 -4.24 9.06
CA SER A 128 -5.72 -3.89 7.91
C SER A 128 -5.95 -5.05 6.93
N GLU A 129 -5.17 -6.13 6.98
CA GLU A 129 -5.32 -7.25 6.03
C GLU A 129 -6.69 -7.95 6.10
N SER A 130 -7.30 -7.98 7.28
CA SER A 130 -8.59 -8.62 7.52
C SER A 130 -9.78 -7.68 7.35
N TRP A 131 -9.53 -6.39 7.06
CA TRP A 131 -10.58 -5.40 6.87
C TRP A 131 -11.21 -5.58 5.50
N ALA A 132 -12.51 -5.25 5.37
CA ALA A 132 -13.11 -5.13 4.06
C ALA A 132 -12.49 -3.94 3.31
N LEU A 133 -12.35 -4.06 1.99
CA LEU A 133 -11.75 -3.00 1.16
C LEU A 133 -12.44 -1.66 1.37
N LYS A 134 -13.79 -1.64 1.40
CA LYS A 134 -14.57 -0.43 1.63
C LYS A 134 -14.22 0.27 2.95
N ASP A 135 -14.01 -0.49 4.03
CA ASP A 135 -13.80 0.04 5.37
C ASP A 135 -12.42 0.73 5.44
N LEU A 136 -11.41 0.15 4.78
CA LEU A 136 -10.11 0.82 4.63
C LEU A 136 -10.24 2.11 3.81
N LEU A 137 -10.91 2.06 2.65
CA LEU A 137 -11.06 3.24 1.78
C LEU A 137 -11.79 4.39 2.49
N GLU A 138 -12.81 4.10 3.28
CA GLU A 138 -13.52 5.09 4.10
C GLU A 138 -12.64 5.67 5.20
N THR A 139 -11.82 4.83 5.84
CA THR A 139 -10.87 5.26 6.87
C THR A 139 -9.82 6.21 6.28
N LEU A 140 -9.16 5.81 5.18
CA LEU A 140 -8.17 6.63 4.49
C LEU A 140 -8.77 7.97 4.02
N ALA A 141 -10.01 7.95 3.53
CA ALA A 141 -10.70 9.17 3.11
C ALA A 141 -10.93 10.13 4.28
N ARG A 142 -11.33 9.59 5.44
CA ARG A 142 -11.59 10.36 6.66
C ARG A 142 -10.31 10.99 7.19
N GLU A 143 -9.22 10.22 7.24
CA GLU A 143 -7.91 10.71 7.67
C GLU A 143 -7.38 11.80 6.75
N HIS A 144 -7.43 11.58 5.43
CA HIS A 144 -7.00 12.57 4.44
C HIS A 144 -7.80 13.88 4.54
N ALA A 145 -9.12 13.79 4.72
CA ALA A 145 -9.96 14.96 4.93
C ALA A 145 -9.60 15.71 6.23
N ALA A 146 -9.28 15.00 7.31
CA ALA A 146 -8.85 15.61 8.57
C ALA A 146 -7.49 16.30 8.45
N MET A 147 -6.54 15.71 7.71
CA MET A 147 -5.22 16.31 7.46
C MET A 147 -5.32 17.58 6.62
N LYS A 148 -6.14 17.59 5.56
CA LYS A 148 -6.39 18.81 4.75
C LYS A 148 -6.95 19.95 5.60
N ARG A 149 -7.95 19.66 6.45
CA ARG A 149 -8.54 20.65 7.36
C ARG A 149 -7.54 21.21 8.39
N ARG A 150 -6.50 20.45 8.74
CA ARG A 150 -5.43 20.92 9.64
C ARG A 150 -4.41 21.78 8.89
N GLY A 151 -4.03 21.40 7.67
CA GLY A 151 -3.12 22.20 6.83
C GLY A 151 -3.66 23.59 6.46
N ASP A 152 -4.97 23.71 6.22
CA ASP A 152 -5.62 25.00 5.95
C ASP A 152 -5.74 25.92 7.18
N LYS A 153 -5.61 25.39 8.41
CA LYS A 153 -5.66 26.19 9.64
C LYS A 153 -4.33 26.84 10.02
N PHE A 154 -3.24 26.47 9.35
CA PHE A 154 -1.89 27.00 9.59
C PHE A 154 -1.34 27.77 8.38
N ARG A 155 -2.21 28.18 7.46
CA ARG A 155 -1.90 29.01 6.30
C ARG A 155 -2.52 30.38 6.41
#